data_AF-A0A9Q9V969-F1
#
_entry.id   AF-A0A9Q9V969-F1
#
_cell.length_a   1.000
_cell.length_b   1.000
_cell.length_c   1.000
_cell.angle_alpha   90.00
_cell.angle_beta   90.00
_cell.angle_gamma   90.00
#
_symmetry.space_group_name_H-M   'P 1'
#
loop_
_entity.id
_entity.type
_entity.pdbx_description
1 polymer ?
#
loop_
_entity_poly.entity_id
_entity_poly.type
_entity_poly.pdbx_seq_one_letter_code
_entity_poly.pdbx_strand_id
1 'polypeptide(L)'
;MFITVILGEGREEILNLNCKVINFIHCIKEKCNLDPQETVDLMDRTGELVNLAEREQSTDLVSSLLKERESYIPLRVSRGEGSEGPKYTAVYDFGTSYPELAEILRKLSNPSKERDKRGGASKRGGVSQHRIKAAINFKKAITTPRS
;
A
#
# COMPACT_ATOMS: atom_id res chain seq x y z
N MET A 1 17.40 22.17 -4.84
CA MET A 1 16.17 21.45 -5.24
C MET A 1 15.41 21.13 -3.98
N PHE A 2 14.15 21.54 -3.89
CA PHE A 2 13.36 21.39 -2.67
C PHE A 2 11.95 20.86 -3.00
N ILE A 3 11.30 20.30 -1.99
CA ILE A 3 9.87 19.95 -2.00
C ILE A 3 9.17 20.67 -0.85
N THR A 4 7.85 20.60 -0.85
CA THR A 4 7.02 21.00 0.28
C THR A 4 6.37 19.76 0.90
N VAL A 5 6.47 19.61 2.23
CA VAL A 5 5.72 18.60 2.99
C VAL A 5 4.63 19.31 3.78
N ILE A 6 3.38 18.89 3.62
CA ILE A 6 2.21 19.53 4.25
C ILE A 6 1.93 18.82 5.59
N LEU A 7 2.04 19.54 6.71
CA LEU A 7 1.96 18.99 8.09
C LEU A 7 0.63 19.30 8.80
N GLY A 8 -0.43 19.61 8.05
CA GLY A 8 -1.74 19.99 8.59
C GLY A 8 -1.78 21.40 9.20
N GLU A 9 -2.99 21.91 9.45
CA GLU A 9 -3.23 23.22 10.08
C GLU A 9 -2.52 24.42 9.41
N GLY A 10 -2.32 24.36 8.09
CA GLY A 10 -1.61 25.41 7.33
C GLY A 10 -0.09 25.42 7.53
N ARG A 11 0.47 24.40 8.19
CA ARG A 11 1.92 24.24 8.35
C ARG A 11 2.50 23.46 7.17
N GLU A 12 3.61 23.98 6.66
CA GLU A 12 4.35 23.38 5.56
C GLU A 12 5.85 23.43 5.85
N GLU A 13 6.58 22.42 5.39
CA GLU A 13 8.02 22.30 5.58
C GLU A 13 8.72 22.16 4.23
N ILE A 14 9.74 22.99 4.00
CA ILE A 14 10.57 22.91 2.80
C ILE A 14 11.76 22.00 3.09
N LEU A 15 11.91 20.93 2.29
CA LEU A 15 12.98 19.94 2.47
C LEU A 15 13.88 19.83 1.25
N ASN A 16 15.19 19.73 1.48
CA ASN A 16 16.20 19.59 0.43
C ASN A 16 16.21 18.17 -0.13
N LEU A 17 16.22 18.04 -1.45
CA LEU A 17 16.31 16.75 -2.16
C LEU A 17 17.74 16.21 -2.31
N ASN A 18 18.74 17.04 -2.06
CA ASN A 18 20.16 16.67 -2.17
C ASN A 18 20.69 16.02 -0.89
N CYS A 19 19.95 15.05 -0.35
CA CYS A 19 20.36 14.24 0.79
C CYS A 19 20.04 12.76 0.55
N LYS A 20 20.56 11.90 1.42
CA LYS A 20 20.28 10.46 1.37
C LYS A 20 18.87 10.17 1.86
N VAL A 21 18.21 9.17 1.27
CA VAL A 21 16.86 8.74 1.64
C VAL A 21 16.74 8.44 3.14
N ILE A 22 17.70 7.71 3.73
CA ILE A 22 17.71 7.43 5.17
C ILE A 22 17.69 8.71 6.04
N ASN A 23 18.49 9.72 5.68
CA ASN A 23 18.54 10.99 6.42
C ASN A 23 17.27 11.80 6.24
N PHE A 24 16.68 11.74 5.05
CA PHE A 24 15.43 12.41 4.72
C PHE A 24 14.25 11.82 5.51
N ILE A 25 14.17 10.49 5.59
CA ILE A 25 13.15 9.81 6.39
C ILE A 25 13.30 10.17 7.86
N HIS A 26 14.52 10.19 8.40
CA HIS A 26 14.78 10.65 9.77
C HIS A 26 14.27 12.09 9.99
N CYS A 27 14.60 13.01 9.08
CA CYS A 27 14.16 14.40 9.16
C CYS A 27 12.62 14.54 9.11
N ILE A 28 11.94 13.74 8.28
CA ILE A 28 10.47 13.71 8.26
C ILE A 28 9.94 13.24 9.61
N LYS A 29 10.46 12.13 10.17
CA LYS A 29 10.00 11.62 11.47
C LYS A 29 10.19 12.67 12.57
N GLU A 30 11.33 13.36 12.61
CA GLU A 30 11.58 14.45 13.57
C GLU A 30 10.59 15.60 13.42
N LYS A 31 10.41 16.11 12.20
CA LYS A 31 9.48 17.23 11.91
C LYS A 31 8.02 16.85 12.15
N CYS A 32 7.70 15.57 11.99
CA CYS A 32 6.38 15.01 12.23
C CYS A 32 6.13 14.58 13.68
N ASN A 33 7.13 14.71 14.56
CA ASN A 33 7.10 14.18 15.93
C ASN A 33 6.71 12.69 15.99
N LEU A 34 7.21 11.89 15.04
CA LEU A 34 7.01 10.43 15.01
C LEU A 34 8.09 9.72 15.83
N ASP A 35 7.73 8.58 16.40
CA ASP A 35 8.71 7.70 17.02
C ASP A 35 9.68 7.14 15.95
N PRO A 36 10.99 6.98 16.26
CA PRO A 36 11.94 6.42 15.31
C PRO A 36 11.56 5.04 14.75
N GLN A 37 10.79 4.23 15.50
CA GLN A 37 10.30 2.92 15.10
C GLN A 37 9.03 2.99 14.24
N GLU A 38 8.32 4.12 14.22
CA GLU A 38 7.16 4.27 13.33
C GLU A 38 7.60 4.35 11.88
N THR A 39 6.87 3.68 10.98
CA THR A 39 7.12 3.74 9.55
C THR A 39 6.37 4.92 8.92
N VAL A 40 7.07 5.67 8.07
CA VAL A 40 6.50 6.83 7.36
C VAL A 40 6.58 6.63 5.85
N ASP A 41 5.56 7.11 5.15
CA ASP A 41 5.54 7.25 3.70
C ASP A 41 5.14 8.67 3.30
N LEU A 42 5.31 8.99 2.01
CA LEU A 42 4.81 10.22 1.41
C LEU A 42 3.79 9.88 0.32
N MET A 43 2.77 10.71 0.22
CA MET A 43 1.77 10.66 -0.84
C MET A 43 1.75 11.99 -1.59
N ASP A 44 1.69 11.93 -2.91
CA ASP A 44 1.60 13.12 -3.73
C ASP A 44 0.14 13.62 -3.88
N ARG A 45 -0.05 14.74 -4.60
CA ARG A 45 -1.36 15.35 -4.86
C ARG A 45 -2.33 14.45 -5.64
N THR A 46 -1.85 13.41 -6.32
CA THR A 46 -2.67 12.49 -7.09
C THR A 46 -3.13 11.28 -6.28
N GLY A 47 -2.60 11.13 -5.06
CA GLY A 47 -2.85 9.99 -4.19
C GLY A 47 -1.89 8.83 -4.41
N GLU A 48 -0.79 9.04 -5.15
CA GLU A 48 0.23 8.02 -5.37
C GLU A 48 1.26 8.02 -4.23
N LEU A 49 1.63 6.82 -3.79
CA LEU A 49 2.65 6.61 -2.75
C LEU A 49 4.05 6.66 -3.35
N VAL A 50 4.97 7.26 -2.60
CA VAL A 50 6.40 7.27 -2.93
C VAL A 50 7.07 5.93 -2.57
N ASN A 51 6.51 5.20 -1.61
CA ASN A 51 7.03 3.94 -1.06
C ASN A 51 8.37 4.15 -0.31
N LEU A 52 8.45 5.22 0.50
CA LEU A 52 9.61 5.47 1.36
C LEU A 52 9.80 4.37 2.41
N ALA A 53 8.69 3.77 2.87
CA ALA A 53 8.68 2.66 3.81
C ALA A 53 9.52 1.46 3.35
N GLU A 54 9.64 1.24 2.05
CA GLU A 54 10.45 0.16 1.47
C GLU A 54 11.93 0.53 1.33
N ARG A 55 12.27 1.81 1.57
CA ARG A 55 13.58 2.40 1.34
C ARG A 55 14.17 3.05 2.59
N GLU A 56 13.71 2.68 3.78
CA GLU A 56 14.16 3.28 5.05
C GLU A 56 15.68 3.27 5.25
N GLN A 57 16.36 2.26 4.71
CA GLN A 57 17.82 2.10 4.80
C GLN A 57 18.56 2.51 3.52
N SER A 58 17.87 3.07 2.52
CA SER A 58 18.50 3.45 1.26
C SER A 58 19.47 4.62 1.46
N THR A 59 20.62 4.51 0.82
CA THR A 59 21.64 5.56 0.74
C THR A 59 21.58 6.36 -0.56
N ASP A 60 20.59 6.09 -1.41
CA ASP A 60 20.33 6.82 -2.65
C ASP A 60 19.94 8.27 -2.36
N LEU A 61 20.03 9.13 -3.38
CA LEU A 61 19.56 10.51 -3.27
C LEU A 61 18.03 10.56 -3.34
N VAL A 62 17.43 11.39 -2.50
CA VAL A 62 15.96 11.61 -2.51
C VAL A 62 15.49 12.17 -3.84
N SER A 63 16.31 12.95 -4.54
CA SER A 63 16.03 13.47 -5.88
C SER A 63 15.77 12.38 -6.94
N SER A 64 16.11 11.13 -6.67
CA SER A 64 15.75 9.99 -7.53
C SER A 64 14.31 9.49 -7.34
N LEU A 65 13.68 9.85 -6.22
CA LEU A 65 12.34 9.41 -5.83
C LEU A 65 11.30 10.53 -5.93
N LEU A 66 11.70 11.74 -5.54
CA LEU A 66 10.80 12.89 -5.42
C LEU A 66 11.08 13.92 -6.51
N LYS A 67 10.01 14.55 -6.98
CA LYS A 67 10.07 15.62 -7.97
C LYS A 67 10.23 16.97 -7.25
N GLU A 68 11.13 17.82 -7.74
CA GLU A 68 11.29 19.15 -7.17
C GLU A 68 10.01 19.99 -7.32
N ARG A 69 9.81 20.92 -6.37
CA ARG A 69 8.70 21.88 -6.35
C ARG A 69 7.30 21.24 -6.29
N GLU A 70 7.23 19.97 -5.92
CA GLU A 70 5.98 19.26 -5.66
C GLU A 70 5.68 19.20 -4.16
N SER A 71 4.40 19.00 -3.86
CA SER A 71 3.89 18.92 -2.49
C SER A 71 3.50 17.49 -2.13
N TYR A 72 3.83 17.11 -0.90
CA TYR A 72 3.60 15.75 -0.39
C TYR A 72 2.94 15.78 0.99
N ILE A 73 2.11 14.78 1.25
CA ILE A 73 1.47 14.55 2.56
C ILE A 73 2.18 13.38 3.25
N PRO A 74 2.65 13.54 4.49
CA PRO A 74 3.25 12.45 5.25
C PRO A 74 2.17 11.53 5.83
N LEU A 75 2.40 10.23 5.67
CA LEU A 75 1.53 9.17 6.11
C LEU A 75 2.24 8.25 7.11
N ARG A 76 1.55 7.86 8.17
CA ARG A 76 1.95 6.72 9.00
C ARG A 76 1.55 5.43 8.30
N VAL A 77 2.45 4.45 8.34
CA VAL A 77 2.20 3.10 7.83
C VAL A 77 2.19 2.14 9.00
N SER A 78 1.04 1.54 9.28
CA SER A 78 0.92 0.45 10.26
C SER A 78 0.66 -0.86 9.54
N ARG A 79 1.44 -1.89 9.84
CA ARG A 79 1.17 -3.26 9.37
C ARG A 79 0.30 -3.96 10.42
N GLY A 80 -0.85 -4.48 10.00
CA GLY A 80 -1.68 -5.32 10.86
C GLY A 80 -0.99 -6.65 11.16
N GLU A 81 -1.36 -7.29 12.27
CA GLU A 81 -0.93 -8.67 12.53
C GLU A 81 -1.65 -9.63 11.58
N GLY A 82 -0.90 -10.52 10.92
CA GLY A 82 -1.46 -11.56 10.05
C GLY A 82 -1.50 -11.20 8.57
N SER A 83 -2.65 -11.44 7.92
CA SER A 83 -2.84 -11.30 6.46
C SER A 83 -3.42 -9.95 6.03
N GLU A 84 -3.56 -9.00 6.96
CA GLU A 84 -4.08 -7.68 6.65
C GLU A 84 -2.98 -6.81 6.02
N GLY A 85 -3.32 -6.12 4.92
CA GLY A 85 -2.39 -5.25 4.21
C GLY A 85 -1.96 -4.03 5.05
N PRO A 86 -1.00 -3.23 4.56
CA PRO A 86 -0.62 -1.99 5.24
C PRO A 86 -1.82 -1.04 5.34
N LYS A 87 -1.96 -0.42 6.50
CA LYS A 87 -2.92 0.66 6.73
C LYS A 87 -2.19 1.99 6.73
N TYR A 88 -2.74 2.93 5.99
CA TYR A 88 -2.22 4.28 5.83
C TYR A 88 -3.12 5.29 6.54
N THR A 89 -2.51 6.16 7.34
CA THR A 89 -3.19 7.29 7.98
C THR A 89 -2.35 8.54 7.84
N ALA A 90 -2.96 9.69 7.58
CA ALA A 90 -2.26 10.96 7.61
C ALA A 90 -1.62 11.17 8.99
N VAL A 91 -0.39 11.71 9.03
CA VAL A 91 0.28 12.04 10.29
C VAL A 91 -0.49 13.12 11.06
N TYR A 92 -1.09 14.06 10.34
CA TYR A 92 -1.84 15.18 10.89
C TYR A 92 -3.28 15.17 10.41
N ASP A 93 -4.16 15.78 11.21
CA ASP A 93 -5.54 16.03 10.81
C ASP A 93 -5.60 17.23 9.86
N PHE A 94 -6.21 17.02 8.70
CA PHE A 94 -6.42 18.05 7.69
C PHE A 94 -7.83 18.68 7.78
N GLY A 95 -8.66 18.20 8.70
CA GLY A 95 -10.03 18.67 8.92
C GLY A 95 -10.84 18.63 7.62
N THR A 96 -11.48 19.76 7.31
CA THR A 96 -12.26 19.93 6.08
C THR A 96 -11.44 20.41 4.88
N SER A 97 -10.13 20.63 5.05
CA SER A 97 -9.26 21.20 4.00
C SER A 97 -8.96 20.22 2.87
N TYR A 98 -9.03 18.92 3.16
CA TYR A 98 -8.79 17.83 2.20
C TYR A 98 -9.87 16.75 2.34
N PRO A 99 -11.11 17.01 1.92
CA PRO A 99 -12.23 16.09 2.12
C PRO A 99 -12.05 14.75 1.37
N GLU A 100 -11.32 14.75 0.25
CA GLU A 100 -11.00 13.54 -0.51
C GLU A 100 -9.93 12.64 0.13
N LEU A 101 -9.13 13.17 1.07
CA LEU A 101 -8.01 12.44 1.66
C LEU A 101 -8.46 11.15 2.37
N ALA A 102 -9.58 11.21 3.09
CA ALA A 102 -10.12 10.04 3.79
C ALA A 102 -10.45 8.89 2.82
N GLU A 103 -10.99 9.22 1.63
CA GLU A 103 -11.32 8.23 0.60
C GLU A 103 -10.06 7.63 -0.02
N ILE A 104 -9.05 8.45 -0.32
CA ILE A 104 -7.76 7.99 -0.85
C ILE A 104 -7.08 7.04 0.14
N LEU A 105 -6.96 7.42 1.42
CA LEU A 105 -6.35 6.59 2.45
C LEU A 105 -7.09 5.26 2.65
N ARG A 106 -8.43 5.27 2.54
CA ARG A 106 -9.24 4.05 2.60
C ARG A 106 -8.91 3.09 1.46
N LYS A 107 -8.75 3.61 0.23
CA LYS A 107 -8.38 2.82 -0.95
C LYS A 107 -6.97 2.25 -0.84
N LEU A 108 -6.00 3.08 -0.43
CA LEU A 108 -4.62 2.66 -0.20
C LEU A 108 -4.53 1.53 0.84
N SER A 109 -5.36 1.59 1.88
CA SER A 109 -5.40 0.57 2.94
C SER A 109 -6.20 -0.69 2.56
N ASN A 110 -6.98 -0.67 1.47
CA ASN A 110 -7.85 -1.78 1.06
C ASN A 110 -7.87 -1.99 -0.48
N PRO A 111 -6.72 -2.24 -1.13
CA PRO A 111 -6.64 -2.31 -2.59
C PRO A 111 -7.48 -3.47 -3.19
N SER A 112 -7.75 -4.53 -2.44
CA SER A 112 -8.47 -5.73 -2.91
C SER A 112 -9.99 -5.58 -2.96
N LYS A 113 -10.59 -4.74 -2.11
CA LYS A 113 -12.05 -4.67 -1.94
C LYS A 113 -12.79 -3.90 -3.05
N GLU A 114 -12.09 -3.16 -3.92
CA GLU A 114 -12.69 -2.51 -5.09
C GLU A 114 -12.87 -3.47 -6.29
N ARG A 115 -12.09 -4.55 -6.36
CA ARG A 115 -12.15 -5.48 -7.51
C ARG A 115 -13.43 -6.32 -7.51
N ASP A 116 -14.01 -6.58 -6.35
CA ASP A 116 -15.21 -7.42 -6.22
C ASP A 116 -16.51 -6.72 -6.65
N LYS A 117 -16.55 -5.38 -6.71
CA LYS A 117 -17.76 -4.66 -7.15
C LYS A 117 -17.96 -4.61 -8.68
N ARG A 118 -16.94 -5.01 -9.46
CA ARG A 118 -17.04 -5.17 -10.93
C ARG A 118 -17.30 -6.61 -11.38
N GLY A 119 -17.57 -7.53 -10.45
CA GLY A 119 -17.90 -8.94 -10.71
C GLY A 119 -19.38 -9.28 -10.62
N GLY A 120 -20.29 -8.37 -10.99
CA GLY A 120 -21.72 -8.60 -10.93
C GLY A 120 -22.32 -9.08 -12.26
N ALA A 121 -22.18 -10.36 -12.61
CA ALA A 121 -23.16 -11.13 -13.40
C ALA A 121 -22.72 -12.60 -13.58
N SER A 122 -23.24 -13.51 -12.76
CA SER A 122 -23.70 -14.80 -13.29
C SER A 122 -24.88 -15.31 -12.47
N LYS A 123 -25.89 -15.72 -13.23
CA LYS A 123 -27.29 -15.90 -12.87
C LYS A 123 -27.50 -17.06 -11.90
N ARG A 124 -28.55 -16.92 -11.10
CA ARG A 124 -29.28 -18.03 -10.47
C ARG A 124 -29.66 -19.08 -11.52
N GLY A 125 -29.49 -20.35 -11.19
CA GLY A 125 -30.04 -21.48 -11.93
C GLY A 125 -29.83 -22.76 -11.13
N GLY A 126 -30.82 -23.13 -10.32
CA GLY A 126 -30.80 -24.41 -9.61
C GLY A 126 -31.20 -25.56 -10.54
N VAL A 127 -30.66 -26.75 -10.29
CA VAL A 127 -31.30 -28.04 -10.59
C VAL A 127 -30.84 -29.05 -9.54
N SER A 128 -31.79 -29.55 -8.78
CA SER A 128 -31.71 -30.83 -8.07
C SER A 128 -31.68 -31.95 -9.11
N GLN A 129 -30.78 -32.93 -9.01
CA GLN A 129 -31.10 -34.29 -9.42
C GLN A 129 -30.26 -35.37 -8.77
N HIS A 130 -31.03 -36.33 -8.27
CA HIS A 130 -30.72 -37.65 -7.76
C HIS A 130 -29.94 -38.56 -8.74
N ARG A 131 -29.35 -39.62 -8.14
CA ARG A 131 -29.31 -41.04 -8.57
C ARG A 131 -28.06 -41.59 -9.30
N ILE A 132 -27.50 -42.61 -8.61
CA ILE A 132 -27.21 -44.01 -9.05
C ILE A 132 -25.81 -44.38 -9.57
N LYS A 133 -25.14 -45.16 -8.70
CA LYS A 133 -24.42 -46.45 -8.84
C LYS A 133 -23.46 -46.73 -10.02
N ALA A 134 -22.30 -47.25 -9.58
CA ALA A 134 -21.57 -48.44 -10.02
C ALA A 134 -21.00 -48.48 -11.45
N ALA A 135 -19.69 -48.75 -11.55
CA ALA A 135 -19.15 -50.07 -11.93
C ALA A 135 -17.72 -49.97 -12.53
N ILE A 136 -16.79 -50.73 -11.92
CA ILE A 136 -15.83 -51.66 -12.54
C ILE A 136 -14.82 -51.11 -13.59
N ASN A 137 -13.59 -50.86 -13.10
CA ASN A 137 -12.30 -51.47 -13.46
C ASN A 137 -12.05 -51.92 -14.91
N PHE A 138 -10.96 -51.47 -15.57
CA PHE A 138 -10.11 -52.28 -16.48
C PHE A 138 -8.75 -51.59 -16.78
N LYS A 139 -7.64 -52.24 -16.35
CA LYS A 139 -6.32 -52.49 -17.01
C LYS A 139 -5.55 -51.30 -17.63
N LYS A 140 -4.21 -51.18 -17.60
CA LYS A 140 -3.13 -52.17 -17.74
C LYS A 140 -1.74 -51.50 -17.57
N ALA A 141 -0.76 -52.30 -17.12
CA ALA A 141 0.69 -52.29 -17.46
C ALA A 141 1.54 -51.10 -16.91
N ILE A 142 2.80 -51.25 -16.47
CA ILE A 142 3.95 -51.93 -17.09
C ILE A 142 4.97 -52.37 -16.02
N THR A 143 5.54 -53.54 -16.26
CA THR A 143 6.67 -54.22 -15.60
C THR A 143 8.01 -53.70 -16.12
N THR A 144 9.02 -53.50 -15.25
CA THR A 144 10.43 -53.98 -15.41
C THR A 144 11.29 -53.51 -14.22
N PRO A 145 12.07 -54.39 -13.57
CA PRO A 145 13.09 -54.02 -12.59
C PRO A 145 14.43 -53.69 -13.26
N ARG A 146 15.17 -52.77 -12.65
CA ARG A 146 16.51 -52.31 -13.05
C ARG A 146 17.57 -53.20 -12.40
N SER A 147 18.65 -53.38 -13.16
CA SER A 147 19.88 -54.14 -12.94
C SER A 147 20.54 -53.96 -11.57
#